data_AF-A0A7H8R0Y7-F1
#
_entry.id   AF-A0A7H8R0Y7-F1
#
_cell.length_a   1.000
_cell.length_b   1.000
_cell.length_c   1.000
_cell.angle_alpha   90.00
_cell.angle_beta   90.00
_cell.angle_gamma   90.00
#
_symmetry.space_group_name_H-M   'P 1'
#
loop_
_entity.id
_entity.type
_entity.pdbx_description
1 polymer ?
#
loop_
_entity_poly.entity_id
_entity_poly.type
_entity_poly.pdbx_seq_one_letter_code
_entity_poly.pdbx_strand_id
1 'polypeptide(L)'
;MEMACSNVGNSNPDIAGLGIILSFVIQAGISFLLSFWSAILDVELGKPVLRTILPQWAQNLPVLRPYRSRQKLDDSDIEACSTADNCSDFGLLPLKLREWHIDQMLAIISDIQILNGISLLIGAMAQHKTLDLYHYHIIYDVVNFTGISVCASLVNVFGNRRPSIVDRCVLMGLFVILYLAFVIVFGMNLKQWDENTPGRCYYTDAIATPSSSHPYVDKIYVAITCLYFLGSILMCSLVAIFTLHPKIGQVDHVFFEFFGVTQDYEKVALYGSSKLTITMKVINSLKGWIPSKLGENYKAVLIFFQKFDALSVLKTGYKTSVLIIAMMQYPVHVYTVFALRTANEDRLDGDSENYWGFGQVVALALLASSVLQCIRTVIDYRKRLGDIKKKAGITFNEIETRHSEYGSSQGSTHSLLSYGMCQRNSV
;
A
#
# COMPACT_ATOMS: atom_id res chain seq x y z
N MET A 1 -7.64 -25.68 36.23
CA MET A 1 -8.91 -25.58 35.49
C MET A 1 -8.98 -24.12 35.06
N GLU A 2 -8.50 -23.82 33.85
CA GLU A 2 -8.54 -22.45 33.32
C GLU A 2 -10.00 -22.10 33.04
N MET A 3 -10.47 -21.02 33.66
CA MET A 3 -11.81 -20.50 33.39
C MET A 3 -11.74 -19.77 32.04
N ALA A 4 -11.94 -20.51 30.96
CA ALA A 4 -12.10 -19.92 29.64
C ALA A 4 -13.25 -18.90 29.66
N CYS A 5 -13.07 -17.78 28.95
CA CYS A 5 -14.08 -16.73 28.79
C CYS A 5 -15.43 -17.37 28.40
N SER A 6 -16.38 -17.37 29.33
CA SER A 6 -17.65 -18.10 29.14
C SER A 6 -18.63 -17.39 28.23
N ASN A 7 -18.53 -16.06 28.16
CA ASN A 7 -19.40 -15.20 27.38
C ASN A 7 -18.61 -14.00 26.84
N VAL A 8 -18.49 -13.92 25.53
CA VAL A 8 -17.66 -12.93 24.83
C VAL A 8 -18.37 -11.57 24.70
N GLY A 9 -19.69 -11.54 24.82
CA GLY A 9 -20.51 -10.34 24.60
C GLY A 9 -21.77 -10.65 23.79
N ASN A 10 -22.49 -9.59 23.41
CA ASN A 10 -23.66 -9.70 22.54
C ASN A 10 -23.22 -9.49 21.08
N SER A 11 -23.79 -10.26 20.16
CA SER A 11 -23.53 -10.08 18.74
C SER A 11 -23.86 -8.67 18.24
N ASN A 12 -23.00 -8.12 17.37
CA ASN A 12 -23.25 -6.85 16.71
C ASN A 12 -22.97 -6.93 15.21
N PRO A 13 -23.98 -7.34 14.40
CA PRO A 13 -23.81 -7.48 12.96
C PRO A 13 -23.47 -6.16 12.26
N ASP A 14 -23.76 -5.01 12.86
CA ASP A 14 -23.46 -3.68 12.28
C ASP A 14 -22.02 -3.22 12.52
N ILE A 15 -21.23 -3.99 13.27
CA ILE A 15 -19.83 -3.67 13.60
C ILE A 15 -18.89 -4.79 13.17
N ALA A 16 -19.12 -6.01 13.67
CA ALA A 16 -18.27 -7.17 13.41
C ALA A 16 -18.81 -8.05 12.29
N GLY A 17 -19.94 -7.67 11.68
CA GLY A 17 -20.60 -8.43 10.63
C GLY A 17 -19.69 -8.78 9.46
N LEU A 18 -19.89 -9.99 8.91
CA LEU A 18 -19.06 -10.53 7.84
C LEU A 18 -19.02 -9.60 6.60
N GLY A 19 -20.13 -8.95 6.27
CA GLY A 19 -20.18 -7.98 5.16
C GLY A 19 -19.25 -6.78 5.34
N ILE A 20 -19.08 -6.29 6.58
CA ILE A 20 -18.16 -5.18 6.90
C ILE A 20 -16.72 -5.67 6.73
N ILE A 21 -16.36 -6.79 7.36
CA ILE A 21 -15.01 -7.35 7.28
C ILE A 21 -14.62 -7.62 5.82
N LEU A 22 -15.47 -8.29 5.06
CA LEU A 22 -15.21 -8.60 3.64
C LEU A 22 -15.08 -7.33 2.80
N SER A 23 -15.93 -6.32 3.01
CA SER A 23 -15.81 -5.04 2.30
C SER A 23 -14.44 -4.41 2.48
N PHE A 24 -14.00 -4.25 3.73
CA PHE A 24 -12.72 -3.62 4.03
C PHE A 24 -11.54 -4.43 3.51
N VAL A 25 -11.55 -5.76 3.70
CA VAL A 25 -10.51 -6.67 3.22
C VAL A 25 -10.40 -6.61 1.69
N ILE A 26 -11.51 -6.72 0.96
CA ILE A 26 -11.49 -6.72 -0.51
C ILE A 26 -11.04 -5.35 -1.04
N GLN A 27 -11.54 -4.24 -0.50
CA GLN A 27 -11.14 -2.90 -0.94
C GLN A 27 -9.65 -2.63 -0.70
N ALA A 28 -9.11 -3.04 0.45
CA ALA A 28 -7.68 -2.96 0.73
C ALA A 28 -6.87 -3.92 -0.16
N GLY A 29 -7.36 -5.13 -0.43
CA GLY A 29 -6.75 -6.09 -1.34
C GLY A 29 -6.65 -5.56 -2.78
N ILE A 30 -7.71 -4.93 -3.30
CA ILE A 30 -7.67 -4.27 -4.60
C ILE A 30 -6.64 -3.13 -4.60
N SER A 31 -6.60 -2.32 -3.54
CA SER A 31 -5.62 -1.24 -3.39
C SER A 31 -4.18 -1.76 -3.39
N PHE A 32 -3.94 -2.87 -2.67
CA PHE A 32 -2.64 -3.55 -2.63
C PHE A 32 -2.21 -4.03 -4.03
N LEU A 33 -3.09 -4.73 -4.75
CA LEU A 33 -2.80 -5.26 -6.08
C LEU A 33 -2.54 -4.15 -7.10
N LEU A 34 -3.37 -3.10 -7.11
CA LEU A 34 -3.21 -1.95 -8.00
C LEU A 34 -1.92 -1.19 -7.70
N SER A 35 -1.56 -1.05 -6.42
CA SER A 35 -0.33 -0.39 -6.02
C SER A 35 0.91 -1.18 -6.43
N PHE A 36 0.88 -2.50 -6.32
CA PHE A 36 1.96 -3.36 -6.78
C PHE A 36 2.10 -3.32 -8.31
N TRP A 37 0.96 -3.33 -9.02
CA TRP A 37 0.92 -3.18 -10.46
C TRP A 37 1.48 -1.82 -10.90
N SER A 38 1.11 -0.73 -10.22
CA SER A 38 1.69 0.59 -10.45
C SER A 38 3.22 0.58 -10.30
N ALA A 39 3.75 -0.05 -9.25
CA ALA A 39 5.19 -0.19 -9.05
C ALA A 39 5.88 -0.99 -10.18
N ILE A 40 5.24 -2.03 -10.71
CA ILE A 40 5.75 -2.78 -11.88
C ILE A 40 5.79 -1.86 -13.11
N LEU A 41 4.74 -1.08 -13.36
CA LEU A 41 4.69 -0.15 -14.49
C LEU A 41 5.75 0.94 -14.37
N ASP A 42 6.06 1.41 -13.17
CA ASP A 42 7.16 2.35 -12.94
C ASP A 42 8.50 1.76 -13.40
N VAL A 43 8.74 0.47 -13.14
CA VAL A 43 9.93 -0.25 -13.61
C VAL A 43 9.91 -0.40 -15.13
N GLU A 44 8.79 -0.82 -15.72
CA GLU A 44 8.64 -0.99 -17.18
C GLU A 44 8.80 0.33 -17.95
N LEU A 45 8.32 1.44 -17.40
CA LEU A 45 8.46 2.78 -17.95
C LEU A 45 9.90 3.32 -17.85
N GLY A 46 10.83 2.54 -17.31
CA GLY A 46 12.21 2.96 -17.10
C GLY A 46 12.31 4.18 -16.18
N LYS A 47 11.30 4.40 -15.31
CA LYS A 47 11.39 5.49 -14.35
C LYS A 47 12.61 5.24 -13.47
N PRO A 48 13.31 6.31 -13.08
CA PRO A 48 14.62 6.20 -12.45
C PRO A 48 14.53 5.61 -11.04
N VAL A 49 14.34 4.30 -10.94
CA VAL A 49 14.67 3.50 -9.77
C VAL A 49 16.19 3.40 -9.66
N LEU A 50 16.88 3.26 -10.81
CA LEU A 50 18.33 3.12 -10.89
C LEU A 50 19.11 4.44 -10.76
N ARG A 51 18.53 5.59 -11.09
CA ARG A 51 19.28 6.86 -11.16
C ARG A 51 19.72 7.36 -9.78
N THR A 52 18.95 7.04 -8.74
CA THR A 52 19.29 7.28 -7.33
C THR A 52 20.45 6.41 -6.84
N ILE A 53 20.76 5.30 -7.53
CA ILE A 53 21.85 4.38 -7.17
C ILE A 53 23.08 4.63 -8.05
N LEU A 54 22.88 5.17 -9.26
CA LEU A 54 23.96 5.39 -10.21
C LEU A 54 24.82 6.61 -9.84
N PRO A 55 26.16 6.46 -9.82
CA PRO A 55 27.09 7.56 -9.57
C PRO A 55 26.91 8.71 -10.56
N GLN A 56 27.24 9.92 -10.13
CA GLN A 56 26.94 11.19 -10.81
C GLN A 56 27.38 11.22 -12.29
N TRP A 57 28.45 10.54 -12.64
CA TRP A 57 28.93 10.43 -14.02
C TRP A 57 27.99 9.63 -14.94
N ALA A 58 27.33 8.58 -14.42
CA ALA A 58 26.38 7.77 -15.18
C ALA A 58 25.06 8.51 -15.40
N GLN A 59 24.70 9.47 -14.55
CA GLN A 59 23.48 10.27 -14.68
C GLN A 59 23.47 11.18 -15.93
N ASN A 60 24.65 11.44 -16.51
CA ASN A 60 24.86 12.25 -17.71
C ASN A 60 24.76 11.44 -19.02
N LEU A 61 24.58 10.11 -18.96
CA LEU A 61 24.40 9.32 -20.16
C LEU A 61 23.13 9.77 -20.93
N PRO A 62 23.21 9.98 -22.26
CA PRO A 62 22.09 10.46 -23.07
C PRO A 62 20.83 9.60 -22.95
N VAL A 63 21.00 8.29 -22.73
CA VAL A 63 19.91 7.32 -22.55
C VAL A 63 19.14 7.51 -21.23
N LEU A 64 19.74 8.21 -20.27
CA LEU A 64 19.15 8.49 -18.96
C LEU A 64 18.60 9.92 -18.87
N ARG A 65 18.62 10.75 -19.93
CA ARG A 65 18.08 12.11 -19.86
C ARG A 65 16.65 12.08 -19.32
N PRO A 66 16.32 12.94 -18.32
CA PRO A 66 15.03 12.91 -17.70
C PRO A 66 13.95 13.13 -18.77
N TYR A 67 13.07 12.15 -18.90
CA TYR A 67 11.83 12.34 -19.64
C TYR A 67 11.11 13.53 -19.02
N ARG A 68 10.91 14.57 -19.84
CA ARG A 68 10.45 15.88 -19.39
C ARG A 68 8.99 15.79 -18.95
N SER A 69 8.79 15.88 -17.63
CA SER A 69 7.56 16.15 -16.87
C SER A 69 6.34 15.25 -17.13
N ARG A 70 5.81 14.70 -16.02
CA ARG A 70 4.38 14.35 -15.86
C ARG A 70 3.52 15.60 -16.11
N GLN A 71 3.41 16.02 -17.36
CA GLN A 71 2.29 16.85 -17.78
C GLN A 71 1.11 15.90 -17.90
N LYS A 72 -0.04 16.35 -17.39
CA LYS A 72 -1.31 15.65 -17.54
C LYS A 72 -1.41 15.28 -19.02
N LEU A 73 -1.59 13.99 -19.34
CA LEU A 73 -1.78 13.55 -20.72
C LEU A 73 -3.09 14.18 -21.20
N ASP A 74 -3.01 15.43 -21.66
CA ASP A 74 -4.17 16.16 -22.12
C ASP A 74 -4.52 15.63 -23.50
N ASP A 75 -5.78 15.79 -23.90
CA ASP A 75 -6.21 15.37 -25.22
C ASP A 75 -5.36 16.04 -26.33
N SER A 76 -4.73 17.19 -26.03
CA SER A 76 -3.74 17.86 -26.87
C SER A 76 -2.43 17.09 -27.05
N ASP A 77 -1.96 16.34 -26.05
CA ASP A 77 -0.73 15.53 -26.19
C ASP A 77 -0.99 14.30 -27.08
N ILE A 78 -2.19 13.73 -26.97
CA ILE A 78 -2.67 12.66 -27.85
C ILE A 78 -2.80 13.18 -29.28
N GLU A 79 -3.33 14.39 -29.45
CA GLU A 79 -3.48 15.04 -30.75
C GLU A 79 -2.12 15.42 -31.36
N ALA A 80 -1.20 15.98 -30.57
CA ALA A 80 0.17 16.30 -30.99
C ALA A 80 0.95 15.06 -31.46
N CYS A 81 0.76 13.91 -30.79
CA CYS A 81 1.36 12.64 -31.22
C CYS A 81 0.77 12.14 -32.55
N SER A 82 -0.49 12.45 -32.85
CA SER A 82 -1.14 12.02 -34.10
C SER A 82 -0.70 12.81 -35.33
N THR A 83 -0.18 14.03 -35.13
CA THR A 83 0.22 14.93 -36.23
C THR A 83 1.72 14.94 -36.51
N ALA A 84 2.56 14.35 -35.65
CA ALA A 84 4.01 14.42 -35.79
C ALA A 84 4.59 13.10 -36.35
N ASP A 85 5.15 13.16 -37.57
CA ASP A 85 5.85 12.05 -38.24
C ASP A 85 7.06 11.48 -37.47
N ASN A 86 7.46 12.09 -36.36
CA ASN A 86 8.63 11.71 -35.55
C ASN A 86 8.28 11.27 -34.11
N CYS A 87 7.13 10.62 -33.91
CA CYS A 87 6.76 10.10 -32.58
C CYS A 87 7.47 8.76 -32.28
N SER A 88 8.77 8.80 -32.01
CA SER A 88 9.53 7.66 -31.49
C SER A 88 9.02 7.14 -30.13
N ASP A 89 8.15 7.90 -29.47
CA ASP A 89 7.55 7.60 -28.17
C ASP A 89 6.22 6.83 -28.23
N PHE A 90 5.71 6.49 -29.42
CA PHE A 90 4.39 5.88 -29.56
C PHE A 90 4.25 4.54 -28.80
N GLY A 91 5.35 3.79 -28.64
CA GLY A 91 5.37 2.54 -27.87
C GLY A 91 5.13 2.72 -26.37
N LEU A 92 5.43 3.88 -25.79
CA LEU A 92 5.30 4.15 -24.35
C LEU A 92 3.91 4.68 -23.95
N LEU A 93 3.13 5.17 -24.92
CA LEU A 93 1.82 5.78 -24.70
C LEU A 93 0.82 4.82 -24.01
N PRO A 94 0.69 3.53 -24.40
CA PRO A 94 -0.21 2.60 -23.72
C PRO A 94 0.14 2.38 -22.24
N LEU A 95 1.44 2.34 -21.91
CA LEU A 95 1.91 2.15 -20.53
C LEU A 95 1.61 3.38 -19.66
N LYS A 96 1.82 4.60 -20.17
CA LYS A 96 1.44 5.84 -19.48
C LYS A 96 -0.07 5.95 -19.26
N LEU A 97 -0.84 5.56 -20.28
CA LEU A 97 -2.29 5.55 -20.17
C LEU A 97 -2.75 4.56 -19.08
N ARG A 98 -2.13 3.38 -19.02
CA ARG A 98 -2.40 2.35 -18.00
C ARG A 98 -2.06 2.85 -16.59
N GLU A 99 -0.87 3.43 -16.39
CA GLU A 99 -0.48 4.05 -15.12
C GLU A 99 -1.51 5.09 -14.66
N TRP A 100 -1.89 6.01 -15.55
CA TRP A 100 -2.84 7.07 -15.22
C TRP A 100 -4.18 6.51 -14.74
N HIS A 101 -4.72 5.49 -15.39
CA HIS A 101 -5.98 4.86 -14.99
C HIS A 101 -5.85 4.12 -13.64
N ILE A 102 -4.72 3.46 -13.38
CA ILE A 102 -4.45 2.80 -12.09
C ILE A 102 -4.38 3.84 -10.97
N ASP A 103 -3.68 4.95 -11.18
CA ASP A 103 -3.62 6.06 -10.22
C ASP A 103 -5.01 6.64 -9.92
N GLN A 104 -5.88 6.74 -10.94
CA GLN A 104 -7.27 7.14 -10.74
C GLN A 104 -8.01 6.18 -9.82
N MET A 105 -7.92 4.88 -10.08
CA MET A 105 -8.60 3.86 -9.28
C MET A 105 -8.11 3.87 -7.84
N LEU A 106 -6.79 3.93 -7.64
CA LEU A 106 -6.18 4.01 -6.31
C LEU A 106 -6.64 5.25 -5.54
N ALA A 107 -6.83 6.39 -6.21
CA ALA A 107 -7.34 7.59 -5.57
C ALA A 107 -8.76 7.36 -5.03
N ILE A 108 -9.67 6.93 -5.91
CA ILE A 108 -11.09 6.88 -5.57
C ILE A 108 -11.38 5.75 -4.56
N ILE A 109 -10.76 4.58 -4.70
CA ILE A 109 -10.91 3.48 -3.75
C ILE A 109 -10.44 3.91 -2.36
N SER A 110 -9.28 4.59 -2.28
CA SER A 110 -8.77 5.08 -1.01
C SER A 110 -9.70 6.12 -0.38
N ASP A 111 -10.28 7.03 -1.16
CA ASP A 111 -11.19 8.04 -0.61
C ASP A 111 -12.48 7.40 -0.06
N ILE A 112 -13.04 6.40 -0.75
CA ILE A 112 -14.17 5.60 -0.23
C ILE A 112 -13.77 4.87 1.05
N GLN A 113 -12.60 4.25 1.08
CA GLN A 113 -12.10 3.52 2.25
C GLN A 113 -11.93 4.44 3.47
N ILE A 114 -11.41 5.66 3.27
CA ILE A 114 -11.26 6.65 4.35
C ILE A 114 -12.62 7.00 4.93
N LEU A 115 -13.62 7.28 4.09
CA LEU A 115 -14.97 7.59 4.55
C LEU A 115 -15.62 6.41 5.30
N ASN A 116 -15.40 5.18 4.82
CA ASN A 116 -15.85 3.96 5.50
C ASN A 116 -15.18 3.81 6.87
N GLY A 117 -13.86 3.97 6.94
CA GLY A 117 -13.10 3.90 8.17
C GLY A 117 -13.52 4.96 9.18
N ILE A 118 -13.72 6.21 8.74
CA ILE A 118 -14.26 7.31 9.58
C ILE A 118 -15.65 6.94 10.11
N SER A 119 -16.54 6.45 9.26
CA SER A 119 -17.91 6.09 9.65
C SER A 119 -17.92 4.96 10.69
N LEU A 120 -17.09 3.93 10.49
CA LEU A 120 -16.94 2.82 11.43
C LEU A 120 -16.37 3.30 12.78
N LEU A 121 -15.35 4.16 12.76
CA LEU A 121 -14.76 4.73 13.98
C LEU A 121 -15.77 5.61 14.75
N ILE A 122 -16.55 6.43 14.05
CA ILE A 122 -17.61 7.24 14.69
C ILE A 122 -18.69 6.33 15.29
N GLY A 123 -19.15 5.32 14.56
CA GLY A 123 -20.13 4.36 15.05
C GLY A 123 -19.63 3.61 16.29
N ALA A 124 -18.37 3.18 16.27
CA ALA A 124 -17.74 2.54 17.41
C ALA A 124 -17.65 3.47 18.63
N MET A 125 -17.20 4.71 18.42
CA MET A 125 -17.09 5.71 19.50
C MET A 125 -18.45 6.10 20.07
N ALA A 126 -19.51 6.13 19.25
CA ALA A 126 -20.88 6.35 19.71
C ALA A 126 -21.39 5.18 20.60
N GLN A 127 -20.98 3.95 20.29
CA GLN A 127 -21.35 2.73 20.99
C GLN A 127 -20.32 2.28 22.06
N HIS A 128 -19.35 3.13 22.42
CA HIS A 128 -18.21 2.72 23.25
C HIS A 128 -18.59 2.11 24.62
N LYS A 129 -19.76 2.45 25.16
CA LYS A 129 -20.25 1.92 26.45
C LYS A 129 -20.89 0.54 26.35
N THR A 130 -21.37 0.16 25.18
CA THR A 130 -22.07 -1.10 24.93
C THR A 130 -21.23 -2.11 24.16
N LEU A 131 -20.10 -1.67 23.61
CA LEU A 131 -19.12 -2.51 22.93
C LEU A 131 -18.33 -3.36 23.92
N ASP A 132 -18.28 -4.67 23.68
CA ASP A 132 -17.36 -5.59 24.34
C ASP A 132 -15.94 -5.54 23.74
N LEU A 133 -14.98 -6.14 24.45
CA LEU A 133 -13.58 -6.16 24.05
C LEU A 133 -13.32 -6.89 22.74
N TYR A 134 -14.13 -7.89 22.40
CA TYR A 134 -14.02 -8.61 21.13
C TYR A 134 -14.31 -7.66 19.96
N HIS A 135 -15.43 -6.94 20.00
CA HIS A 135 -15.80 -6.00 18.96
C HIS A 135 -14.80 -4.85 18.83
N TYR A 136 -14.22 -4.36 19.94
CA TYR A 136 -13.13 -3.38 19.86
C TYR A 136 -11.93 -3.90 19.05
N HIS A 137 -11.54 -5.16 19.24
CA HIS A 137 -10.42 -5.76 18.50
C HIS A 137 -10.77 -5.92 17.01
N ILE A 138 -11.96 -6.41 16.70
CA ILE A 138 -12.43 -6.53 15.31
C ILE A 138 -12.43 -5.17 14.62
N ILE A 139 -13.00 -4.13 15.24
CA ILE A 139 -12.98 -2.76 14.69
C ILE A 139 -11.54 -2.31 14.45
N TYR A 140 -10.67 -2.51 15.43
CA TYR A 140 -9.26 -2.14 15.33
C TYR A 140 -8.61 -2.73 14.07
N ASP A 141 -8.71 -4.03 13.84
CA ASP A 141 -8.12 -4.66 12.66
C ASP A 141 -8.81 -4.24 11.36
N VAL A 142 -10.14 -4.11 11.36
CA VAL A 142 -10.90 -3.67 10.19
C VAL A 142 -10.51 -2.26 9.76
N VAL A 143 -10.37 -1.30 10.68
CA VAL A 143 -10.00 0.07 10.33
C VAL A 143 -8.56 0.18 9.84
N ASN A 144 -7.66 -0.72 10.25
CA ASN A 144 -6.27 -0.74 9.74
C ASN A 144 -6.21 -1.00 8.22
N PHE A 145 -7.19 -1.71 7.62
CA PHE A 145 -7.31 -1.84 6.16
C PHE A 145 -7.46 -0.49 5.45
N THR A 146 -8.03 0.51 6.13
CA THR A 146 -8.11 1.88 5.60
C THR A 146 -6.73 2.50 5.45
N GLY A 147 -5.87 2.41 6.45
CA GLY A 147 -4.51 2.94 6.36
C GLY A 147 -3.65 2.23 5.32
N ILE A 148 -3.86 0.92 5.11
CA ILE A 148 -3.22 0.19 4.02
C ILE A 148 -3.62 0.80 2.67
N SER A 149 -4.92 0.98 2.40
CA SER A 149 -5.39 1.62 1.16
C SER A 149 -4.86 3.07 0.99
N VAL A 150 -4.82 3.84 2.08
CA VAL A 150 -4.25 5.19 2.12
C VAL A 150 -2.77 5.17 1.76
N CYS A 151 -1.97 4.26 2.34
CA CYS A 151 -0.54 4.13 2.04
C CYS A 151 -0.30 3.77 0.56
N ALA A 152 -1.05 2.81 0.01
CA ALA A 152 -1.01 2.47 -1.42
C ALA A 152 -1.20 3.72 -2.28
N SER A 153 -2.22 4.50 -1.96
CA SER A 153 -2.59 5.62 -2.80
C SER A 153 -1.71 6.86 -2.56
N LEU A 154 -1.15 7.07 -1.37
CA LEU A 154 -0.14 8.09 -1.08
C LEU A 154 1.11 7.94 -1.95
N VAL A 155 1.65 6.73 -2.02
CA VAL A 155 2.91 6.47 -2.73
C VAL A 155 2.76 6.64 -4.25
N ASN A 156 1.62 6.25 -4.81
CA ASN A 156 1.39 6.26 -6.26
C ASN A 156 0.81 7.58 -6.78
N VAL A 157 -0.26 8.08 -6.14
CA VAL A 157 -1.15 9.11 -6.72
C VAL A 157 -0.70 10.53 -6.42
N PHE A 158 -0.11 10.80 -5.25
CA PHE A 158 0.05 12.16 -4.74
C PHE A 158 0.98 13.06 -5.57
N GLY A 159 1.75 12.52 -6.52
CA GLY A 159 2.54 13.34 -7.44
C GLY A 159 1.73 14.12 -8.49
N ASN A 160 0.43 13.87 -8.62
CA ASN A 160 -0.43 14.54 -9.60
C ASN A 160 -1.09 15.78 -8.98
N ARG A 161 -0.81 16.97 -9.53
CA ARG A 161 -1.39 18.25 -9.07
C ARG A 161 -2.90 18.30 -9.36
N ARG A 162 -3.70 17.75 -8.44
CA ARG A 162 -5.16 17.89 -8.48
C ARG A 162 -5.63 18.82 -7.36
N PRO A 163 -6.63 19.68 -7.63
CA PRO A 163 -7.21 20.55 -6.61
C PRO A 163 -7.77 19.76 -5.41
N SER A 164 -8.11 18.48 -5.59
CA SER A 164 -8.63 17.59 -4.55
C SER A 164 -7.60 17.08 -3.53
N ILE A 165 -6.32 17.49 -3.61
CA ILE A 165 -5.30 17.03 -2.66
C ILE A 165 -5.56 17.54 -1.24
N VAL A 166 -6.10 18.75 -1.10
CA VAL A 166 -6.39 19.37 0.20
C VAL A 166 -7.49 18.60 0.91
N ASP A 167 -8.60 18.34 0.23
CA ASP A 167 -9.74 17.58 0.77
C ASP A 167 -9.29 16.20 1.26
N ARG A 168 -8.42 15.55 0.50
CA ARG A 168 -7.87 14.26 0.83
C ARG A 168 -6.95 14.30 2.06
N CYS A 169 -6.08 15.30 2.15
CA CYS A 169 -5.25 15.51 3.34
C CYS A 169 -6.11 15.78 4.58
N VAL A 170 -7.20 16.54 4.44
CA VAL A 170 -8.14 16.82 5.54
C VAL A 170 -8.84 15.53 5.99
N LEU A 171 -9.39 14.74 5.06
CA LEU A 171 -10.03 13.46 5.36
C LEU A 171 -9.06 12.47 6.01
N MET A 172 -7.82 12.39 5.50
CA MET A 172 -6.78 11.54 6.08
C MET A 172 -6.40 12.00 7.50
N GLY A 173 -6.25 13.31 7.71
CA GLY A 173 -5.97 13.87 9.04
C GLY A 173 -7.09 13.57 10.03
N LEU A 174 -8.35 13.75 9.61
CA LEU A 174 -9.53 13.41 10.41
C LEU A 174 -9.55 11.92 10.78
N PHE A 175 -9.29 11.05 9.81
CA PHE A 175 -9.22 9.61 10.04
C PHE A 175 -8.11 9.23 11.04
N VAL A 176 -6.90 9.79 10.92
CA VAL A 176 -5.80 9.52 11.87
C VAL A 176 -6.15 10.00 13.29
N ILE A 177 -6.79 11.16 13.43
CA ILE A 177 -7.23 11.68 14.74
C ILE A 177 -8.27 10.73 15.37
N LEU A 178 -9.29 10.31 14.60
CA LEU A 178 -10.31 9.39 15.08
C LEU A 178 -9.73 8.01 15.43
N TYR A 179 -8.81 7.50 14.60
CA TYR A 179 -8.11 6.25 14.84
C TYR A 179 -7.33 6.30 16.16
N LEU A 180 -6.54 7.36 16.38
CA LEU A 180 -5.80 7.55 17.64
C LEU A 180 -6.74 7.61 18.85
N ALA A 181 -7.82 8.38 18.76
CA ALA A 181 -8.82 8.45 19.82
C ALA A 181 -9.41 7.07 20.13
N PHE A 182 -9.78 6.31 19.09
CA PHE A 182 -10.29 4.95 19.23
C PHE A 182 -9.28 4.00 19.86
N VAL A 183 -8.01 4.02 19.45
CA VAL A 183 -6.95 3.18 20.04
C VAL A 183 -6.74 3.49 21.52
N ILE A 184 -6.83 4.76 21.91
CA ILE A 184 -6.77 5.15 23.33
C ILE A 184 -7.95 4.56 24.11
N VAL A 185 -9.17 4.69 23.59
CA VAL A 185 -10.38 4.11 24.21
C VAL A 185 -10.29 2.59 24.28
N PHE A 186 -9.84 1.93 23.21
CA PHE A 186 -9.63 0.48 23.21
C PHE A 186 -8.60 0.07 24.27
N GLY A 187 -7.45 0.76 24.34
CA GLY A 187 -6.42 0.51 25.35
C GLY A 187 -6.89 0.73 26.79
N MET A 188 -7.81 1.68 27.02
CA MET A 188 -8.46 1.89 28.32
C MET A 188 -9.42 0.73 28.66
N ASN A 189 -10.24 0.29 27.70
CA ASN A 189 -11.14 -0.85 27.90
C ASN A 189 -10.39 -2.17 28.11
N LEU A 190 -9.25 -2.38 27.43
CA LEU A 190 -8.37 -3.54 27.67
C LEU A 190 -7.85 -3.62 29.11
N LYS A 191 -7.85 -2.53 29.90
CA LYS A 191 -7.51 -2.60 31.33
C LYS A 191 -8.61 -3.22 32.19
N GLN A 192 -9.83 -3.29 31.67
CA GLN A 192 -10.99 -3.87 32.34
C GLN A 192 -11.14 -5.36 32.04
N TRP A 193 -10.12 -6.02 31.47
CA TRP A 193 -10.17 -7.45 31.18
C TRP A 193 -10.55 -8.27 32.42
N ASP A 194 -11.58 -9.10 32.27
CA ASP A 194 -12.08 -9.99 33.31
C ASP A 194 -12.76 -11.19 32.67
N GLU A 195 -12.22 -12.38 32.91
CA GLU A 195 -12.73 -13.66 32.36
C GLU A 195 -14.12 -14.04 32.92
N ASN A 196 -14.49 -13.47 34.07
CA ASN A 196 -15.75 -13.77 34.75
C ASN A 196 -16.87 -12.80 34.40
N THR A 197 -16.55 -11.70 33.72
CA THR A 197 -17.54 -10.68 33.36
C THR A 197 -17.83 -10.75 31.86
N PRO A 198 -19.09 -11.00 31.44
CA PRO A 198 -19.47 -11.00 30.03
C PRO A 198 -19.03 -9.73 29.30
N GLY A 199 -18.51 -9.89 28.09
CA GLY A 199 -18.05 -8.75 27.28
C GLY A 199 -16.68 -8.17 27.66
N ARG A 200 -16.04 -8.67 28.72
CA ARG A 200 -14.72 -8.20 29.20
C ARG A 200 -13.59 -9.20 28.95
N CYS A 201 -13.85 -10.22 28.15
CA CYS A 201 -12.86 -11.18 27.69
C CYS A 201 -13.27 -11.68 26.30
N TYR A 202 -12.33 -12.32 25.61
CA TYR A 202 -12.62 -13.09 24.41
C TYR A 202 -11.58 -14.21 24.26
N TYR A 203 -11.90 -15.17 23.40
CA TYR A 203 -11.05 -16.32 23.12
C TYR A 203 -9.90 -15.92 22.19
N THR A 204 -8.66 -16.15 22.64
CA THR A 204 -7.43 -15.64 22.00
C THR A 204 -6.52 -16.72 21.42
N ASP A 205 -6.84 -18.00 21.59
CA ASP A 205 -5.95 -19.12 21.20
C ASP A 205 -5.53 -19.11 19.73
N ALA A 206 -6.31 -18.49 18.86
CA ALA A 206 -6.00 -18.39 17.44
C ALA A 206 -4.91 -17.33 17.13
N ILE A 207 -4.70 -16.36 18.04
CA ILE A 207 -3.80 -15.21 17.84
C ILE A 207 -2.71 -15.08 18.91
N ALA A 208 -2.85 -15.79 20.03
CA ALA A 208 -1.89 -15.84 21.14
C ALA A 208 -1.55 -17.28 21.50
N THR A 209 -0.42 -17.49 22.19
CA THR A 209 -0.14 -18.83 22.74
C THR A 209 -1.06 -19.12 23.92
N PRO A 210 -1.51 -20.36 24.15
CA PRO A 210 -2.45 -20.69 25.23
C PRO A 210 -2.01 -20.25 26.63
N SER A 211 -0.68 -20.20 26.88
CA SER A 211 -0.11 -19.77 28.16
C SER A 211 0.14 -18.26 28.28
N SER A 212 -0.33 -17.46 27.32
CA SER A 212 -0.15 -16.01 27.32
C SER A 212 -1.04 -15.35 28.37
N SER A 213 -0.48 -14.39 29.11
CA SER A 213 -1.27 -13.60 30.04
C SER A 213 -2.06 -12.51 29.31
N HIS A 214 -3.38 -12.59 29.36
CA HIS A 214 -4.28 -11.56 28.89
C HIS A 214 -4.60 -10.58 30.04
N PRO A 215 -4.70 -9.26 29.79
CA PRO A 215 -4.70 -8.57 28.49
C PRO A 215 -3.31 -8.05 28.06
N TYR A 216 -2.22 -8.60 28.61
CA TYR A 216 -0.87 -8.05 28.38
C TYR A 216 -0.42 -8.23 26.93
N VAL A 217 -0.65 -9.42 26.36
CA VAL A 217 -0.28 -9.69 24.95
C VAL A 217 -1.06 -8.82 23.97
N ASP A 218 -2.36 -8.58 24.20
CA ASP A 218 -3.18 -7.72 23.33
C ASP A 218 -2.71 -6.26 23.39
N LYS A 219 -2.32 -5.76 24.58
CA LYS A 219 -1.74 -4.42 24.72
C LYS A 219 -0.47 -4.26 23.90
N ILE A 220 0.40 -5.27 23.89
CA ILE A 220 1.61 -5.27 23.05
C ILE A 220 1.23 -5.29 21.57
N TYR A 221 0.31 -6.17 21.18
CA TYR A 221 -0.15 -6.28 19.80
C TYR A 221 -0.68 -4.94 19.28
N VAL A 222 -1.63 -4.34 20.00
CA VAL A 222 -2.24 -3.04 19.64
C VAL A 222 -1.18 -1.94 19.61
N ALA A 223 -0.27 -1.88 20.59
CA ALA A 223 0.78 -0.86 20.61
C ALA A 223 1.74 -0.98 19.41
N ILE A 224 2.23 -2.18 19.11
CA ILE A 224 3.17 -2.41 18.00
C ILE A 224 2.50 -2.13 16.66
N THR A 225 1.31 -2.69 16.44
CA THR A 225 0.60 -2.52 15.17
C THR A 225 0.13 -1.08 14.96
N CYS A 226 -0.27 -0.36 16.01
CA CYS A 226 -0.62 1.06 15.94
C CYS A 226 0.59 1.92 15.57
N LEU A 227 1.74 1.71 16.23
CA LEU A 227 2.98 2.41 15.88
C LEU A 227 3.41 2.10 14.45
N TYR A 228 3.28 0.85 14.00
CA TYR A 228 3.58 0.46 12.63
C TYR A 228 2.65 1.14 11.63
N PHE A 229 1.35 1.16 11.91
CA PHE A 229 0.34 1.84 11.10
C PHE A 229 0.65 3.33 10.93
N LEU A 230 0.83 4.05 12.04
CA LEU A 230 1.13 5.49 12.03
C LEU A 230 2.47 5.79 11.36
N GLY A 231 3.49 4.97 11.63
CA GLY A 231 4.79 5.06 10.98
C GLY A 231 4.67 4.88 9.47
N SER A 232 3.87 3.93 9.00
CA SER A 232 3.67 3.68 7.57
C SER A 232 2.97 4.83 6.86
N ILE A 233 1.92 5.39 7.46
CA ILE A 233 1.24 6.57 6.92
C ILE A 233 2.19 7.77 6.87
N LEU A 234 2.97 8.00 7.94
CA LEU A 234 3.96 9.08 7.98
C LEU A 234 5.01 8.91 6.87
N MET A 235 5.58 7.72 6.74
CA MET A 235 6.58 7.43 5.71
C MET A 235 6.02 7.61 4.30
N CYS A 236 4.80 7.11 4.02
CA CYS A 236 4.14 7.30 2.73
C CYS A 236 3.83 8.78 2.45
N SER A 237 3.43 9.53 3.48
CA SER A 237 3.16 10.97 3.38
C SER A 237 4.43 11.76 3.07
N LEU A 238 5.56 11.43 3.70
CA LEU A 238 6.85 12.03 3.39
C LEU A 238 7.26 11.76 1.94
N VAL A 239 7.14 10.50 1.48
CA VAL A 239 7.39 10.13 0.07
C VAL A 239 6.51 10.92 -0.90
N ALA A 240 5.22 11.10 -0.57
CA ALA A 240 4.28 11.90 -1.34
C ALA A 240 4.70 13.38 -1.41
N ILE A 241 5.04 13.99 -0.26
CA ILE A 241 5.48 15.39 -0.17
C ILE A 241 6.77 15.62 -0.97
N PHE A 242 7.75 14.71 -0.85
CA PHE A 242 9.00 14.81 -1.61
C PHE A 242 8.78 14.67 -3.11
N THR A 243 7.84 13.81 -3.52
CA THR A 243 7.46 13.70 -4.94
C THR A 243 6.85 15.00 -5.47
N LEU A 244 6.11 15.75 -4.64
CA LEU A 244 5.48 17.02 -5.03
C LEU A 244 6.47 18.19 -5.11
N HIS A 245 7.52 18.17 -4.30
CA HIS A 245 8.48 19.26 -4.18
C HIS A 245 9.91 18.81 -4.52
N PRO A 246 10.20 18.48 -5.80
CA PRO A 246 11.53 18.02 -6.22
C PRO A 246 12.62 19.08 -6.03
N LYS A 247 12.26 20.35 -5.84
CA LYS A 247 13.20 21.44 -5.51
C LYS A 247 13.81 21.31 -4.12
N ILE A 248 13.22 20.52 -3.23
CA ILE A 248 13.79 20.21 -1.89
C ILE A 248 14.82 19.06 -2.06
N GLY A 249 15.73 19.21 -3.03
CA GLY A 249 16.62 18.15 -3.53
C GLY A 249 17.82 17.79 -2.63
N GLN A 250 17.82 18.19 -1.35
CA GLN A 250 18.86 17.86 -0.37
C GLN A 250 18.43 16.74 0.60
N VAL A 251 17.24 16.15 0.43
CA VAL A 251 16.59 15.36 1.49
C VAL A 251 16.82 13.86 1.39
N ASP A 252 17.40 13.35 0.29
CA ASP A 252 17.84 11.94 0.22
C ASP A 252 18.74 11.63 1.42
N HIS A 253 19.62 12.56 1.80
CA HIS A 253 20.45 12.46 2.99
C HIS A 253 19.66 12.33 4.30
N VAL A 254 18.64 13.17 4.52
CA VAL A 254 17.85 13.16 5.77
C VAL A 254 17.03 11.88 5.89
N PHE A 255 16.49 11.36 4.77
CA PHE A 255 15.75 10.10 4.75
C PHE A 255 16.65 8.94 5.16
N PHE A 256 17.84 8.82 4.56
CA PHE A 256 18.79 7.76 4.90
C PHE A 256 19.37 7.92 6.32
N GLU A 257 19.60 9.15 6.76
CA GLU A 257 20.06 9.48 8.12
C GLU A 257 19.02 9.11 9.18
N PHE A 258 17.73 9.36 8.92
CA PHE A 258 16.63 8.95 9.81
C PHE A 258 16.59 7.44 10.04
N PHE A 259 16.89 6.64 9.00
CA PHE A 259 17.00 5.18 9.13
C PHE A 259 18.35 4.70 9.69
N GLY A 260 19.23 5.61 10.09
CA GLY A 260 20.59 5.27 10.54
C GLY A 260 21.42 4.60 9.44
N VAL A 261 21.04 4.79 8.18
CA VAL A 261 21.76 4.29 7.02
C VAL A 261 22.81 5.35 6.67
N THR A 262 23.92 5.32 7.39
CA THR A 262 25.05 6.22 7.13
C THR A 262 25.61 5.97 5.73
N GLN A 263 25.94 7.08 5.06
CA GLN A 263 26.34 7.21 3.67
C GLN A 263 27.72 6.60 3.33
N ASP A 264 28.00 5.35 3.68
CA ASP A 264 29.20 4.63 3.19
C ASP A 264 28.93 3.91 1.85
N TYR A 265 27.88 4.32 1.11
CA TYR A 265 27.52 3.72 -0.18
C TYR A 265 28.62 3.89 -1.24
N GLU A 266 29.39 4.98 -1.18
CA GLU A 266 30.49 5.22 -2.12
C GLU A 266 31.61 4.16 -1.97
N LYS A 267 31.78 3.60 -0.77
CA LYS A 267 32.72 2.49 -0.53
C LYS A 267 32.11 1.12 -0.84
N VAL A 268 30.80 0.94 -0.63
CA VAL A 268 30.09 -0.34 -0.89
C VAL A 268 29.90 -0.60 -2.38
N ALA A 269 29.77 0.44 -3.22
CA ALA A 269 29.70 0.28 -4.67
C ALA A 269 31.06 -0.12 -5.30
N LEU A 270 32.18 0.24 -4.65
CA LEU A 270 33.54 -0.09 -5.08
C LEU A 270 34.03 -1.45 -4.56
N TYR A 271 33.53 -1.90 -3.41
CA TYR A 271 33.82 -3.23 -2.86
C TYR A 271 32.66 -4.18 -3.09
N GLY A 272 32.74 -4.93 -4.19
CA GLY A 272 31.79 -5.98 -4.52
C GLY A 272 31.46 -6.88 -3.32
N SER A 273 30.15 -7.02 -3.06
CA SER A 273 29.55 -8.18 -2.41
C SER A 273 30.09 -8.62 -1.03
N SER A 274 30.47 -7.70 -0.13
CA SER A 274 30.70 -8.08 1.27
C SER A 274 29.76 -7.38 2.26
N LYS A 275 28.72 -8.15 2.64
CA LYS A 275 27.88 -8.07 3.84
C LYS A 275 27.44 -6.67 4.30
N LEU A 276 26.26 -6.30 3.81
CA LEU A 276 25.40 -5.22 4.31
C LEU A 276 25.12 -5.41 5.82
N THR A 277 25.93 -4.76 6.65
CA THR A 277 25.89 -4.86 8.13
C THR A 277 24.79 -3.97 8.74
N ILE A 278 24.17 -3.10 7.93
CA ILE A 278 23.27 -2.03 8.38
C ILE A 278 21.84 -2.52 8.63
N THR A 279 21.31 -3.44 7.81
CA THR A 279 20.00 -4.08 8.05
C THR A 279 19.98 -4.94 9.30
N MET A 280 21.12 -5.55 9.65
CA MET A 280 21.28 -6.28 10.91
C MET A 280 21.14 -5.36 12.12
N LYS A 281 21.51 -4.07 12.08
CA LYS A 281 21.40 -3.17 13.25
C LYS A 281 19.95 -2.87 13.60
N VAL A 282 19.11 -2.48 12.63
CA VAL A 282 17.68 -2.22 12.89
C VAL A 282 16.96 -3.49 13.30
N ILE A 283 17.23 -4.61 12.61
CA ILE A 283 16.67 -5.93 12.98
C ILE A 283 17.17 -6.38 14.36
N ASN A 284 18.42 -6.10 14.73
CA ASN A 284 18.96 -6.44 16.06
C ASN A 284 18.45 -5.48 17.15
N SER A 285 18.22 -4.21 16.85
CA SER A 285 17.55 -3.26 17.75
C SER A 285 16.10 -3.65 17.98
N LEU A 286 15.40 -4.11 16.93
CA LEU A 286 14.06 -4.70 17.04
C LEU A 286 14.09 -6.04 17.80
N LYS A 287 15.09 -6.90 17.59
CA LYS A 287 15.27 -8.13 18.39
C LYS A 287 15.45 -7.85 19.88
N GLY A 288 16.09 -6.73 20.25
CA GLY A 288 16.21 -6.32 21.65
C GLY A 288 14.90 -5.85 22.26
N TRP A 289 13.98 -5.33 21.44
CA TRP A 289 12.65 -4.89 21.84
C TRP A 289 11.60 -6.02 21.85
N ILE A 290 11.83 -7.10 21.11
CA ILE A 290 10.92 -8.25 21.00
C ILE A 290 11.24 -9.22 22.15
N PRO A 291 10.32 -9.41 23.12
CA PRO A 291 10.52 -10.38 24.20
C PRO A 291 10.84 -11.76 23.64
N SER A 292 11.88 -12.43 24.17
CA SER A 292 12.28 -13.79 23.79
C SER A 292 11.20 -14.86 24.00
N LYS A 293 10.06 -14.48 24.61
CA LYS A 293 8.89 -15.33 24.88
C LYS A 293 7.77 -15.27 23.82
N LEU A 294 7.90 -14.49 22.74
CA LEU A 294 6.90 -14.58 21.66
C LEU A 294 6.92 -15.99 21.04
N GLY A 295 5.78 -16.68 21.12
CA GLY A 295 5.66 -18.10 20.76
C GLY A 295 5.96 -18.44 19.30
N GLU A 296 6.02 -19.75 19.02
CA GLU A 296 6.32 -20.33 17.69
C GLU A 296 5.52 -19.68 16.54
N ASN A 297 4.28 -19.26 16.76
CA ASN A 297 3.43 -18.62 15.74
C ASN A 297 4.00 -17.28 15.24
N TYR A 298 4.68 -16.52 16.10
CA TYR A 298 5.33 -15.26 15.71
C TYR A 298 6.69 -15.49 15.04
N LYS A 299 7.30 -16.67 15.20
CA LYS A 299 8.52 -17.04 14.47
C LYS A 299 8.26 -17.10 12.97
N ALA A 300 7.09 -17.55 12.51
CA ALA A 300 6.78 -17.57 11.08
C ALA A 300 6.77 -16.16 10.47
N VAL A 301 6.16 -15.20 11.18
CA VAL A 301 6.16 -13.78 10.80
C VAL A 301 7.58 -13.21 10.83
N LEU A 302 8.37 -13.49 11.89
CA LEU A 302 9.76 -13.07 11.96
C LEU A 302 10.66 -13.72 10.90
N ILE A 303 10.44 -14.99 10.56
CA ILE A 303 11.14 -15.71 9.50
C ILE A 303 10.76 -15.11 8.15
N PHE A 304 9.49 -14.73 7.95
CA PHE A 304 9.07 -13.96 6.78
C PHE A 304 9.84 -12.64 6.71
N PHE A 305 9.91 -11.85 7.78
CA PHE A 305 10.73 -10.63 7.86
C PHE A 305 12.24 -10.88 7.67
N GLN A 306 12.77 -12.02 8.11
CA GLN A 306 14.19 -12.38 7.94
C GLN A 306 14.51 -12.86 6.52
N LYS A 307 13.59 -13.59 5.87
CA LYS A 307 13.70 -14.02 4.47
C LYS A 307 13.35 -12.91 3.50
N PHE A 308 12.68 -11.87 3.97
CA PHE A 308 12.44 -10.64 3.24
C PHE A 308 13.79 -9.96 3.02
N ASP A 309 14.43 -10.31 1.90
CA ASP A 309 15.77 -9.88 1.56
C ASP A 309 15.76 -8.37 1.37
N ALA A 310 16.17 -7.63 2.39
CA ALA A 310 16.22 -6.17 2.38
C ALA A 310 17.05 -5.62 1.21
N LEU A 311 17.94 -6.43 0.60
CA LEU A 311 18.62 -6.09 -0.65
C LEU A 311 17.70 -6.03 -1.87
N SER A 312 16.66 -6.88 -1.95
CA SER A 312 15.67 -6.83 -3.03
C SER A 312 14.80 -5.55 -2.96
N VAL A 313 14.57 -5.09 -1.73
CA VAL A 313 13.80 -3.88 -1.39
C VAL A 313 14.59 -2.61 -1.71
N LEU A 314 15.88 -2.60 -1.42
CA LEU A 314 16.77 -1.48 -1.76
C LEU A 314 16.96 -1.34 -3.29
N LYS A 315 16.91 -2.44 -4.04
CA LYS A 315 17.02 -2.40 -5.51
C LYS A 315 15.77 -1.87 -6.22
N THR A 316 14.60 -1.92 -5.58
CA THR A 316 13.30 -1.56 -6.19
C THR A 316 12.92 -0.08 -6.01
N GLY A 317 13.78 0.71 -5.36
CA GLY A 317 13.58 2.15 -5.14
C GLY A 317 12.75 2.44 -3.90
N TYR A 318 13.02 3.57 -3.23
CA TYR A 318 12.46 3.90 -1.92
C TYR A 318 10.92 3.91 -1.87
N LYS A 319 10.25 4.29 -2.98
CA LYS A 319 8.79 4.25 -3.11
C LYS A 319 8.26 2.82 -2.93
N THR A 320 8.82 1.90 -3.71
CA THR A 320 8.46 0.47 -3.65
C THR A 320 8.82 -0.10 -2.29
N SER A 321 9.94 0.30 -1.70
CA SER A 321 10.33 -0.16 -0.36
C SER A 321 9.32 0.25 0.71
N VAL A 322 8.98 1.54 0.77
CA VAL A 322 8.00 2.10 1.72
C VAL A 322 6.64 1.46 1.50
N LEU A 323 6.24 1.27 0.23
CA LEU A 323 5.02 0.58 -0.12
C LEU A 323 5.01 -0.86 0.41
N ILE A 324 6.04 -1.67 0.15
CA ILE A 324 6.05 -3.06 0.59
C ILE A 324 6.00 -3.14 2.11
N ILE A 325 6.76 -2.29 2.81
CA ILE A 325 6.72 -2.19 4.28
C ILE A 325 5.27 -1.89 4.72
N ALA A 326 4.64 -0.83 4.22
CA ALA A 326 3.27 -0.51 4.59
C ALA A 326 2.28 -1.68 4.33
N MET A 327 2.47 -2.39 3.23
CA MET A 327 1.58 -3.48 2.80
C MET A 327 1.74 -4.78 3.60
N MET A 328 2.84 -4.97 4.33
CA MET A 328 3.01 -6.16 5.19
C MET A 328 2.00 -6.23 6.34
N GLN A 329 1.35 -5.12 6.67
CA GLN A 329 0.26 -5.09 7.66
C GLN A 329 -0.98 -5.84 7.17
N TYR A 330 -1.21 -5.88 5.85
CA TYR A 330 -2.39 -6.50 5.26
C TYR A 330 -2.59 -7.97 5.67
N PRO A 331 -1.63 -8.89 5.44
CA PRO A 331 -1.81 -10.29 5.84
C PRO A 331 -1.97 -10.46 7.36
N VAL A 332 -1.34 -9.61 8.17
CA VAL A 332 -1.45 -9.65 9.63
C VAL A 332 -2.88 -9.36 10.06
N HIS A 333 -3.46 -8.23 9.62
CA HIS A 333 -4.83 -7.87 9.99
C HIS A 333 -5.89 -8.78 9.36
N VAL A 334 -5.66 -9.30 8.14
CA VAL A 334 -6.53 -10.33 7.55
C VAL A 334 -6.54 -11.57 8.43
N TYR A 335 -5.37 -12.07 8.82
CA TYR A 335 -5.28 -13.24 9.69
C TYR A 335 -5.98 -12.98 11.03
N THR A 336 -5.62 -11.90 11.73
CA THR A 336 -6.15 -11.61 13.08
C THR A 336 -7.67 -11.48 13.07
N VAL A 337 -8.25 -10.71 12.14
CA VAL A 337 -9.70 -10.47 12.12
C VAL A 337 -10.50 -11.76 11.88
N PHE A 338 -10.07 -12.61 10.94
CA PHE A 338 -10.77 -13.87 10.65
C PHE A 338 -10.53 -14.92 11.72
N ALA A 339 -9.32 -14.99 12.27
CA ALA A 339 -8.98 -15.90 13.36
C ALA A 339 -9.79 -15.57 14.62
N LEU A 340 -9.86 -14.29 15.01
CA LEU A 340 -10.65 -13.84 16.15
C LEU A 340 -12.13 -14.07 15.94
N ARG A 341 -12.68 -13.73 14.77
CA ARG A 341 -14.10 -13.97 14.48
C ARG A 341 -14.45 -15.44 14.59
N THR A 342 -13.73 -16.30 13.87
CA THR A 342 -13.99 -17.74 13.86
C THR A 342 -13.88 -18.35 15.27
N ALA A 343 -12.95 -17.85 16.09
CA ALA A 343 -12.76 -18.33 17.45
C ALA A 343 -13.86 -17.88 18.44
N ASN A 344 -14.62 -16.83 18.13
CA ASN A 344 -15.54 -16.21 19.09
C ASN A 344 -17.02 -16.24 18.67
N GLU A 345 -17.32 -16.46 17.39
CA GLU A 345 -18.68 -16.38 16.84
C GLU A 345 -19.70 -17.28 17.57
N ASP A 346 -19.32 -18.50 17.92
CA ASP A 346 -20.19 -19.46 18.63
C ASP A 346 -20.37 -19.15 20.14
N ARG A 347 -19.67 -18.12 20.66
CA ARG A 347 -19.66 -17.74 22.08
C ARG A 347 -20.29 -16.38 22.34
N LEU A 348 -20.88 -15.78 21.32
CA LEU A 348 -21.63 -14.54 21.42
C LEU A 348 -23.08 -14.87 21.78
N ASP A 349 -23.66 -14.04 22.65
CA ASP A 349 -25.08 -14.07 22.94
C ASP A 349 -25.88 -13.37 21.83
N GLY A 350 -27.11 -13.84 21.62
CA GLY A 350 -28.05 -13.24 20.69
C GLY A 350 -28.05 -13.87 19.31
N ASP A 351 -28.43 -13.06 18.32
CA ASP A 351 -28.56 -13.48 16.93
C ASP A 351 -27.18 -13.62 16.26
N SER A 352 -27.05 -14.41 15.19
CA SER A 352 -25.77 -14.54 14.47
C SER A 352 -25.26 -13.19 13.95
N GLU A 353 -23.96 -12.92 14.05
CA GLU A 353 -23.35 -11.76 13.40
C GLU A 353 -23.43 -11.80 11.87
N ASN A 354 -23.81 -12.94 11.29
CA ASN A 354 -24.08 -13.08 9.85
C ASN A 354 -25.45 -12.52 9.44
N TYR A 355 -26.30 -12.10 10.38
CA TYR A 355 -27.55 -11.43 10.02
C TYR A 355 -27.27 -10.11 9.32
N TRP A 356 -28.12 -9.80 8.34
CA TRP A 356 -28.00 -8.59 7.53
C TRP A 356 -28.41 -7.35 8.31
N GLY A 357 -27.44 -6.73 8.96
CA GLY A 357 -27.55 -5.39 9.54
C GLY A 357 -27.43 -4.28 8.50
N PHE A 358 -27.89 -3.08 8.86
CA PHE A 358 -27.74 -1.89 8.02
C PHE A 358 -26.27 -1.58 7.70
N GLY A 359 -25.38 -1.74 8.67
CA GLY A 359 -23.94 -1.53 8.53
C GLY A 359 -23.33 -2.42 7.45
N GLN A 360 -23.71 -3.70 7.39
CA GLN A 360 -23.23 -4.64 6.37
C GLN A 360 -23.73 -4.27 4.97
N VAL A 361 -25.01 -3.89 4.85
CA VAL A 361 -25.60 -3.47 3.57
C VAL A 361 -24.87 -2.24 3.03
N VAL A 362 -24.64 -1.23 3.88
CA VAL A 362 -23.92 -0.01 3.50
C VAL A 362 -22.48 -0.32 3.10
N ALA A 363 -21.78 -1.14 3.88
CA ALA A 363 -20.40 -1.54 3.56
C ALA A 363 -20.32 -2.22 2.19
N LEU A 364 -21.18 -3.21 1.92
CA LEU A 364 -21.19 -3.91 0.62
C LEU A 364 -21.64 -3.02 -0.54
N ALA A 365 -22.55 -2.07 -0.32
CA ALA A 365 -22.92 -1.08 -1.34
C ALA A 365 -21.71 -0.20 -1.71
N LEU A 366 -20.88 0.17 -0.73
CA LEU A 366 -19.67 0.96 -0.96
C LEU A 366 -18.56 0.13 -1.62
N LEU A 367 -18.43 -1.15 -1.27
CA LEU A 367 -17.59 -2.10 -2.03
C LEU A 367 -18.06 -2.20 -3.49
N ALA A 368 -19.36 -2.37 -3.71
CA ALA A 368 -19.91 -2.46 -5.07
C ALA A 368 -19.62 -1.18 -5.87
N SER A 369 -19.69 0.00 -5.23
CA SER A 369 -19.29 1.27 -5.85
C SER A 369 -17.81 1.25 -6.26
N SER A 370 -16.90 0.80 -5.40
CA SER A 370 -15.48 0.64 -5.74
C SER A 370 -15.28 -0.32 -6.93
N VAL A 371 -15.95 -1.47 -6.94
CA VAL A 371 -15.86 -2.44 -8.04
C VAL A 371 -16.39 -1.86 -9.35
N LEU A 372 -17.53 -1.17 -9.32
CA LEU A 372 -18.10 -0.51 -10.50
C LEU A 372 -17.17 0.57 -11.05
N GLN A 373 -16.49 1.32 -10.19
CA GLN A 373 -15.47 2.28 -10.63
C GLN A 373 -14.29 1.58 -11.29
N CYS A 374 -13.79 0.47 -10.74
CA CYS A 374 -12.77 -0.35 -11.39
C CYS A 374 -13.19 -0.76 -12.81
N ILE A 375 -14.43 -1.25 -12.96
CA ILE A 375 -14.97 -1.67 -14.26
C ILE A 375 -15.03 -0.48 -15.23
N ARG A 376 -15.58 0.66 -14.79
CA ARG A 376 -15.67 1.88 -15.62
C ARG A 376 -14.30 2.34 -16.08
N THR A 377 -13.32 2.39 -15.19
CA THR A 377 -11.95 2.79 -15.53
C THR A 377 -11.32 1.84 -16.55
N VAL A 378 -11.55 0.52 -16.43
CA VAL A 378 -11.04 -0.46 -17.41
C VAL A 378 -11.71 -0.27 -18.78
N ILE A 379 -13.02 -0.01 -18.82
CA ILE A 379 -13.76 0.27 -20.06
C ILE A 379 -13.22 1.55 -20.71
N ASP A 380 -13.04 2.63 -19.95
CA ASP A 380 -12.51 3.89 -20.44
C ASP A 380 -11.09 3.75 -20.98
N TYR A 381 -10.24 2.98 -20.28
CA TYR A 381 -8.89 2.64 -20.75
C TYR A 381 -8.93 1.93 -22.10
N ARG A 382 -9.76 0.88 -22.25
CA ARG A 382 -9.89 0.11 -23.50
C ARG A 382 -10.41 0.97 -24.64
N LYS A 383 -11.38 1.85 -24.37
CA LYS A 383 -11.94 2.77 -25.36
C LYS A 383 -10.87 3.75 -25.86
N ARG A 384 -10.17 4.44 -24.95
CA ARG A 384 -9.10 5.38 -25.29
C ARG A 384 -7.96 4.69 -26.04
N LEU A 385 -7.60 3.46 -25.66
CA LEU A 385 -6.60 2.67 -26.37
C LEU A 385 -7.06 2.32 -27.80
N GLY A 386 -8.33 1.99 -28.00
CA GLY A 386 -8.93 1.76 -29.32
C GLY A 386 -8.89 3.01 -30.20
N ASP A 387 -9.23 4.18 -29.63
CA ASP A 387 -9.18 5.46 -30.34
C ASP A 387 -7.76 5.83 -30.78
N ILE A 388 -6.76 5.61 -29.91
CA ILE A 388 -5.35 5.81 -30.22
C ILE A 388 -4.91 4.89 -31.37
N LYS A 389 -5.28 3.61 -31.32
CA LYS A 389 -4.95 2.64 -32.40
C LYS A 389 -5.57 3.05 -33.73
N LYS A 390 -6.83 3.47 -33.72
CA LYS A 390 -7.55 3.94 -34.92
C LYS A 390 -6.89 5.18 -35.52
N LYS A 391 -6.51 6.16 -34.69
CA LYS A 391 -5.83 7.38 -35.14
C LYS A 391 -4.44 7.12 -35.71
N ALA A 392 -3.71 6.16 -35.16
CA ALA A 392 -2.36 5.83 -35.64
C ALA A 392 -2.35 5.01 -36.95
N GLY A 393 -3.52 4.54 -37.42
CA GLY A 393 -3.59 3.68 -38.60
C GLY A 393 -2.94 2.31 -38.42
N ILE A 394 -2.64 1.90 -37.19
CA ILE A 394 -1.89 0.66 -36.91
C ILE A 394 -2.87 -0.49 -36.66
N THR A 395 -2.81 -1.51 -37.53
CA THR A 395 -3.48 -2.80 -37.32
C THR A 395 -2.77 -3.62 -36.23
N PHE A 396 -3.54 -4.30 -35.35
CA PHE A 396 -3.05 -4.98 -34.13
C PHE A 396 -1.82 -5.88 -34.37
N ASN A 397 -1.74 -6.54 -35.53
CA ASN A 397 -0.65 -7.45 -35.88
C ASN A 397 0.71 -6.76 -36.07
N GLU A 398 0.79 -5.45 -36.33
CA GLU A 398 2.09 -4.78 -36.53
C GLU A 398 2.79 -4.39 -35.21
N ILE A 399 2.04 -4.13 -34.13
CA ILE A 399 2.63 -3.64 -32.87
C ILE A 399 3.30 -4.79 -32.10
N GLU A 400 2.64 -5.94 -32.03
CA GLU A 400 3.15 -7.10 -31.28
C GLU A 400 4.39 -7.71 -31.97
N THR A 401 4.40 -7.70 -33.31
CA THR A 401 5.54 -8.16 -34.10
C THR A 401 6.76 -7.25 -33.94
N ARG A 402 6.59 -5.92 -33.91
CA ARG A 402 7.71 -4.98 -33.71
C ARG A 402 8.34 -5.06 -32.32
N HIS A 403 7.55 -5.37 -31.28
CA HIS A 403 8.10 -5.57 -29.92
C HIS A 403 8.93 -6.86 -29.81
N SER A 404 8.55 -7.92 -30.54
CA SER A 404 9.33 -9.16 -30.63
C SER A 404 10.69 -8.95 -31.32
N GLU A 405 10.75 -8.12 -32.36
CA GLU A 405 12.01 -7.82 -33.06
C GLU A 405 12.96 -6.93 -32.24
N TYR A 406 12.43 -5.98 -31.47
CA TYR A 406 13.26 -5.11 -30.63
C TYR A 406 13.92 -5.85 -29.45
N GLY A 407 13.27 -6.91 -28.94
CA GLY A 407 13.82 -7.75 -27.88
C GLY A 407 14.93 -8.70 -28.33
N SER A 408 14.97 -9.10 -29.60
CA SER A 408 15.97 -10.06 -30.12
C SER A 408 17.25 -9.40 -30.64
N SER A 409 17.22 -8.12 -31.02
CA SER A 409 18.37 -7.42 -31.61
C SER A 409 19.38 -6.87 -30.58
N GLN A 410 19.03 -6.79 -29.28
CA GLN A 410 19.93 -6.28 -28.23
C GLN A 410 21.06 -7.24 -27.81
N GLY A 411 21.20 -8.42 -28.44
CA GLY A 411 22.28 -9.38 -28.17
C GLY A 411 23.61 -9.14 -28.91
N SER A 412 23.72 -8.10 -29.77
CA SER A 412 24.93 -7.83 -30.57
C SER A 412 25.50 -6.43 -30.28
N THR A 413 26.34 -6.33 -29.26
CA THR A 413 27.00 -5.08 -28.82
C THR A 413 28.25 -4.72 -29.65
N HIS A 414 28.25 -4.86 -30.97
CA HIS A 414 29.46 -4.58 -31.77
C HIS A 414 29.35 -3.61 -32.95
N SER A 415 28.22 -2.93 -33.21
CA SER A 415 28.11 -2.09 -34.42
C SER A 415 27.29 -0.80 -34.33
N LEU A 416 27.15 -0.18 -33.15
CA LEU A 416 26.39 1.08 -32.97
C LEU A 416 27.24 2.37 -32.97
N LEU A 417 28.22 2.47 -33.87
CA LEU A 417 28.96 3.73 -34.12
C LEU A 417 28.71 4.35 -35.51
N SER A 418 27.78 3.84 -36.32
CA SER A 418 27.68 4.25 -37.73
C SER A 418 26.30 4.63 -38.28
N TYR A 419 25.30 4.98 -37.46
CA TYR A 419 24.02 5.47 -37.98
C TYR A 419 23.58 6.77 -37.30
N GLY A 420 23.49 7.86 -38.08
CA GLY A 420 22.63 8.99 -37.73
C GLY A 420 23.14 10.42 -37.96
N MET A 421 23.96 10.71 -38.97
CA MET A 421 23.98 12.06 -39.55
C MET A 421 22.66 12.26 -40.32
N CYS A 422 21.71 12.97 -39.72
CA CYS A 422 20.49 13.40 -40.38
C CYS A 422 20.84 14.63 -41.25
N GLN A 423 21.01 14.42 -42.56
CA GLN A 423 21.18 15.51 -43.52
C GLN A 423 19.89 16.34 -43.58
N ARG A 424 20.03 17.60 -43.18
CA ARG A 424 19.03 18.66 -43.33
C ARG A 424 19.04 19.09 -44.80
N ASN A 425 18.07 18.65 -45.58
CA ASN A 425 17.85 19.20 -46.91
C ASN A 425 17.16 20.56 -46.76
N SER A 426 17.87 21.61 -47.16
CA SER A 426 17.32 22.92 -47.47
C SER A 426 16.80 22.90 -48.91
N VAL A 427 15.50 23.16 -49.09
CA VAL A 427 14.92 23.70 -50.33
C VAL A 427 14.31 25.04 -49.98
#